data_AF-A0A9X6S5N5-F1
#
_entry.id   AF-A0A9X6S5N5-F1
#
_cell.length_a   1.000
_cell.length_b   1.000
_cell.length_c   1.000
_cell.angle_alpha   90.00
_cell.angle_beta   90.00
_cell.angle_gamma   90.00
#
_symmetry.space_group_name_H-M   'P 1'
#
loop_
_entity.id
_entity.type
_entity.pdbx_description
1 polymer ?
#
loop_
_entity_poly.entity_id
_entity_poly.type
_entity_poly.pdbx_seq_one_letter_code
_entity_poly.pdbx_strand_id
1 'polypeptide(L)'
;MDLETIIKQLEKANVTDTFGTKKEIKALPEIINDDETILYATSGFFKGNTVLIVCTDSRILFIDKGLIYGVKSYEIPLDMVNGVSYSIGLVFGKVSVVNGAITNEIDNIDKKTVNILADTIKKAANDYKNNQQLVPMQI
;
A
#
# COMPACT_ATOMS: atom_id res chain seq x y z
N MET A 1 -12.93 7.06 6.39
CA MET A 1 -12.70 8.31 5.62
C MET A 1 -13.73 8.41 4.51
N ASP A 2 -14.27 9.59 4.18
CA ASP A 2 -15.22 9.72 3.06
C ASP A 2 -14.53 9.56 1.69
N LEU A 3 -15.30 9.17 0.66
CA LEU A 3 -14.78 8.89 -0.68
C LEU A 3 -14.17 10.12 -1.38
N GLU A 4 -14.71 11.32 -1.13
CA GLU A 4 -14.19 12.54 -1.73
C GLU A 4 -12.78 12.86 -1.21
N THR A 5 -12.59 12.72 0.11
CA THR A 5 -11.29 12.87 0.76
C THR A 5 -10.30 11.84 0.23
N ILE A 6 -10.71 10.58 0.08
CA ILE A 6 -9.86 9.51 -0.49
C ILE A 6 -9.43 9.87 -1.91
N ILE A 7 -10.34 10.30 -2.78
CA ILE A 7 -10.02 10.67 -4.16
C ILE A 7 -9.01 11.82 -4.19
N LYS A 8 -9.20 12.86 -3.37
CA LYS A 8 -8.26 13.98 -3.26
C LYS A 8 -6.87 13.52 -2.81
N GLN A 9 -6.79 12.60 -1.86
CA GLN A 9 -5.50 12.06 -1.41
C GLN A 9 -4.81 11.24 -2.51
N LEU A 10 -5.54 10.40 -3.25
CA LEU A 10 -5.00 9.63 -4.38
C LEU A 10 -4.49 10.55 -5.51
N GLU A 11 -5.23 11.61 -5.84
CA GLU A 11 -4.81 12.63 -6.81
C GLU A 11 -3.53 13.34 -6.36
N LYS A 12 -3.48 13.78 -5.10
CA LYS A 12 -2.30 14.43 -4.52
C LYS A 12 -1.07 13.51 -4.50
N ALA A 13 -1.27 12.21 -4.31
CA ALA A 13 -0.24 11.20 -4.36
C ALA A 13 0.20 10.84 -5.80
N ASN A 14 -0.34 11.50 -6.83
CA ASN A 14 -0.08 11.20 -8.25
C ASN A 14 -0.35 9.73 -8.61
N VAL A 15 -1.41 9.15 -8.04
CA VAL A 15 -1.85 7.80 -8.38
C VAL A 15 -2.41 7.81 -9.81
N THR A 16 -1.67 7.21 -10.74
CA THR A 16 -1.98 7.23 -12.17
C THR A 16 -2.39 5.86 -12.71
N ASP A 17 -2.00 4.78 -12.03
CA ASP A 17 -2.35 3.42 -12.40
C ASP A 17 -3.24 2.75 -11.34
N THR A 18 -4.54 2.70 -11.66
CA THR A 18 -5.59 1.99 -10.92
C THR A 18 -6.35 1.06 -11.86
N PHE A 19 -5.67 0.53 -12.89
CA PHE A 19 -6.34 -0.22 -13.94
C PHE A 19 -7.02 -1.46 -13.35
N GLY A 20 -8.34 -1.57 -13.55
CA GLY A 20 -9.15 -2.65 -13.01
C GLY A 20 -9.55 -2.52 -11.53
N THR A 21 -9.09 -1.51 -10.79
CA THR A 21 -9.30 -1.40 -9.33
C THR A 21 -10.36 -0.36 -8.89
N LYS A 22 -11.22 0.09 -9.81
CA LYS A 22 -12.28 1.09 -9.50
C LYS A 22 -13.24 0.62 -8.40
N LYS A 23 -13.46 -0.69 -8.26
CA LYS A 23 -14.39 -1.22 -7.25
C LYS A 23 -13.75 -1.18 -5.86
N GLU A 24 -12.45 -1.42 -5.80
CA GLU A 24 -11.57 -1.41 -4.64
C GLU A 24 -11.44 0.01 -4.10
N ILE A 25 -11.24 1.01 -4.97
CA ILE A 25 -11.25 2.42 -4.58
C ILE A 25 -12.56 2.80 -3.88
N LYS A 26 -13.70 2.35 -4.42
CA LYS A 26 -15.02 2.58 -3.79
C LYS A 26 -15.21 1.86 -2.46
N ALA A 27 -14.39 0.87 -2.14
CA ALA A 27 -14.41 0.17 -0.86
C ALA A 27 -13.51 0.83 0.19
N LEU A 28 -12.56 1.67 -0.22
CA LEU A 28 -11.63 2.36 0.69
C LEU A 28 -12.32 3.10 1.84
N PRO A 29 -13.50 3.75 1.68
CA PRO A 29 -14.18 4.41 2.80
C PRO A 29 -14.50 3.48 3.98
N GLU A 30 -14.71 2.18 3.72
CA GLU A 30 -15.02 1.17 4.72
C GLU A 30 -13.77 0.54 5.35
N ILE A 31 -12.58 0.82 4.81
CA ILE A 31 -11.32 0.15 5.14
C ILE A 31 -10.31 1.12 5.79
N ILE A 32 -10.23 2.34 5.26
CA ILE A 32 -9.26 3.36 5.68
C ILE A 32 -9.86 4.22 6.79
N ASN A 33 -9.14 4.28 7.91
CA ASN A 33 -9.53 5.07 9.07
C ASN A 33 -9.46 6.58 8.76
N ASP A 34 -10.23 7.38 9.48
CA ASP A 34 -10.30 8.84 9.26
C ASP A 34 -8.99 9.57 9.57
N ASP A 35 -8.13 8.98 10.39
CA ASP A 35 -6.84 9.51 10.83
C ASP A 35 -5.64 9.00 9.99
N GLU A 36 -5.87 8.09 9.03
CA GLU A 36 -4.82 7.63 8.11
C GLU A 36 -4.64 8.59 6.93
N THR A 37 -3.40 8.80 6.50
CA THR A 37 -3.09 9.51 5.25
C THR A 37 -2.62 8.52 4.19
N ILE A 38 -3.28 8.49 3.02
CA ILE A 38 -2.80 7.74 1.85
C ILE A 38 -1.58 8.43 1.26
N LEU A 39 -0.45 7.72 1.24
CA LEU A 39 0.82 8.21 0.73
C LEU A 39 1.02 7.84 -0.73
N TYR A 40 0.58 6.65 -1.13
CA TYR A 40 0.58 6.21 -2.51
C TYR A 40 -0.33 4.99 -2.72
N ALA A 41 -0.73 4.74 -3.97
CA ALA A 41 -1.42 3.53 -4.35
C ALA A 41 -1.08 3.11 -5.79
N THR A 42 -1.15 1.81 -6.07
CA THR A 42 -1.01 1.26 -7.42
C THR A 42 -1.66 -0.12 -7.50
N SER A 43 -1.94 -0.60 -8.71
CA SER A 43 -2.37 -1.98 -8.95
C SER A 43 -1.20 -2.95 -9.05
N GLY A 44 -1.45 -4.21 -8.69
CA GLY A 44 -0.49 -5.29 -8.83
C GLY A 44 -1.14 -6.62 -8.48
N PHE A 45 -0.33 -7.67 -8.45
CA PHE A 45 -0.73 -9.03 -8.14
C PHE A 45 -0.18 -9.43 -6.79
N PHE A 46 -1.05 -9.88 -5.90
CA PHE A 46 -0.68 -10.38 -4.58
C PHE A 46 -1.38 -11.70 -4.32
N LYS A 47 -0.59 -12.75 -4.00
CA LYS A 47 -1.10 -14.11 -3.74
C LYS A 47 -2.07 -14.63 -4.82
N GLY A 48 -1.76 -14.33 -6.09
CA GLY A 48 -2.52 -14.80 -7.25
C GLY A 48 -3.77 -13.98 -7.60
N ASN A 49 -4.05 -12.88 -6.88
CA ASN A 49 -5.19 -12.00 -7.18
C ASN A 49 -4.70 -10.61 -7.60
N THR A 50 -5.46 -9.97 -8.50
CA THR A 50 -5.32 -8.54 -8.76
C THR A 50 -5.77 -7.78 -7.53
N VAL A 51 -4.94 -6.88 -7.03
CA VAL A 51 -5.23 -6.06 -5.86
C VAL A 51 -4.94 -4.59 -6.11
N LEU A 52 -5.65 -3.73 -5.38
CA LEU A 52 -5.18 -2.38 -5.12
C LEU A 52 -4.23 -2.42 -3.93
N ILE A 53 -2.99 -1.97 -4.13
CA ILE A 53 -2.02 -1.76 -3.06
C ILE A 53 -2.11 -0.31 -2.62
N VAL A 54 -2.33 -0.06 -1.33
CA VAL A 54 -2.37 1.28 -0.75
C VAL A 54 -1.33 1.36 0.37
N CYS A 55 -0.40 2.29 0.27
CA CYS A 55 0.50 2.63 1.38
C CYS A 55 -0.08 3.85 2.09
N THR A 56 -0.40 3.72 3.37
CA THR A 56 -0.75 4.83 4.25
C THR A 56 0.45 5.23 5.11
N ASP A 57 0.27 6.21 5.98
CA ASP A 57 1.20 6.58 7.05
C ASP A 57 1.21 5.58 8.22
N SER A 58 0.39 4.53 8.18
CA SER A 58 0.28 3.52 9.25
C SER A 58 0.55 2.10 8.79
N ARG A 59 0.16 1.73 7.56
CA ARG A 59 0.25 0.35 7.05
C ARG A 59 0.26 0.28 5.52
N ILE A 60 0.61 -0.89 5.00
CA ILE A 60 0.41 -1.27 3.60
C ILE A 60 -0.84 -2.15 3.54
N LEU A 61 -1.80 -1.81 2.68
CA LEU A 61 -3.04 -2.55 2.46
C LEU A 61 -3.04 -3.19 1.07
N PHE A 62 -3.54 -4.42 1.00
CA PHE A 62 -3.74 -5.19 -0.23
C PHE A 62 -5.21 -5.53 -0.35
N ILE A 63 -5.91 -4.90 -1.27
CA ILE A 63 -7.37 -4.95 -1.33
C ILE A 63 -7.80 -5.68 -2.59
N ASP A 64 -8.49 -6.80 -2.38
CA ASP A 64 -9.14 -7.59 -3.41
C ASP A 64 -10.65 -7.42 -3.29
N LYS A 65 -11.29 -6.95 -4.36
CA LYS A 65 -12.75 -6.93 -4.47
C LYS A 65 -13.23 -7.87 -5.58
N GLY A 66 -13.15 -9.16 -5.29
CA GLY A 66 -13.77 -10.20 -6.10
C GLY A 66 -15.26 -9.95 -6.39
N LEU A 67 -15.74 -10.42 -7.55
CA LEU A 67 -17.09 -10.16 -8.05
C LEU A 67 -18.25 -10.70 -7.18
N ILE A 68 -17.99 -11.55 -6.19
CA ILE A 68 -19.02 -12.43 -5.61
C ILE A 68 -19.05 -12.44 -4.07
N TYR A 69 -17.99 -12.03 -3.35
CA TYR A 69 -17.93 -12.12 -1.88
C TYR A 69 -17.03 -11.06 -1.25
N GLY A 70 -17.63 -10.13 -0.51
CA GLY A 70 -16.98 -9.26 0.49
C GLY A 70 -15.78 -8.43 0.01
N VAL A 71 -15.24 -7.61 0.89
CA VAL A 71 -13.92 -6.99 0.72
C VAL A 71 -12.92 -7.90 1.43
N LYS A 72 -11.88 -8.37 0.74
CA LYS A 72 -10.75 -9.05 1.39
C LYS A 72 -9.58 -8.08 1.43
N SER A 73 -9.11 -7.78 2.63
CA SER A 73 -7.87 -7.04 2.83
C SER A 73 -6.83 -7.91 3.52
N TYR A 74 -5.58 -7.75 3.09
CA TYR A 74 -4.39 -8.14 3.86
C TYR A 74 -3.62 -6.87 4.17
N GLU A 75 -2.90 -6.85 5.29
CA GLU A 75 -2.14 -5.67 5.70
C GLU A 75 -0.78 -6.01 6.29
N ILE A 76 0.15 -5.07 6.15
CA ILE A 76 1.45 -5.08 6.80
C ILE A 76 1.61 -3.75 7.54
N PRO A 77 1.53 -3.74 8.87
CA PRO A 77 1.85 -2.56 9.68
C PRO A 77 3.28 -2.04 9.40
N LEU A 78 3.47 -0.73 9.42
CA LEU A 78 4.76 -0.12 9.04
C LEU A 78 5.90 -0.41 10.03
N ASP A 79 5.59 -0.62 11.31
CA ASP A 79 6.56 -1.06 12.32
C ASP A 79 7.11 -2.47 12.00
N MET A 80 6.30 -3.32 11.39
CA MET A 80 6.66 -4.66 10.96
C MET A 80 7.44 -4.72 9.63
N VAL A 81 7.59 -3.61 8.91
CA VAL A 81 8.37 -3.59 7.65
C VAL A 81 9.86 -3.57 7.96
N ASN A 82 10.56 -4.68 7.73
CA ASN A 82 12.00 -4.81 8.00
C ASN A 82 12.87 -4.54 6.77
N GLY A 83 12.31 -4.66 5.57
CA GLY A 83 13.03 -4.42 4.32
C GLY A 83 12.08 -4.25 3.15
N VAL A 84 12.50 -3.42 2.19
CA VAL A 84 11.78 -3.20 0.94
C VAL A 84 12.80 -3.22 -0.19
N SER A 85 12.52 -3.99 -1.23
CA SER A 85 13.27 -3.99 -2.48
C SER A 85 12.31 -4.03 -3.66
N TYR A 86 12.80 -3.67 -4.84
CA TYR A 86 12.06 -3.81 -6.07
C TYR A 86 12.96 -4.26 -7.21
N SER A 87 12.35 -4.83 -8.24
CA SER A 87 13.01 -5.14 -9.51
C SER A 87 12.09 -4.79 -10.67
N ILE A 88 12.69 -4.43 -11.81
CA ILE A 88 11.96 -4.09 -13.03
C ILE A 88 12.34 -5.12 -14.08
N GLY A 89 11.37 -5.92 -14.50
CA GLY A 89 11.52 -6.88 -15.59
C GLY A 89 11.27 -6.24 -16.97
N LEU A 90 11.19 -7.09 -18.00
CA LEU A 90 10.97 -6.63 -19.38
C LEU A 90 9.58 -6.03 -19.60
N VAL A 91 8.57 -6.42 -18.81
CA VAL A 91 7.18 -5.93 -18.98
C VAL A 91 6.64 -5.29 -17.70
N PHE A 92 6.86 -5.91 -16.54
CA PHE A 92 6.37 -5.43 -15.24
C PHE A 92 7.48 -5.36 -14.20
N GLY A 93 7.20 -4.66 -13.11
CA GLY A 93 8.01 -4.65 -11.91
C GLY A 93 7.44 -5.54 -10.79
N LYS A 94 8.29 -5.81 -9.81
CA LYS A 94 7.98 -6.52 -8.56
C LYS A 94 8.47 -5.68 -7.38
N VAL A 95 7.70 -5.62 -6.30
CA VAL A 95 8.13 -5.12 -4.99
C VAL A 95 8.13 -6.28 -3.99
N SER A 96 9.18 -6.40 -3.19
CA SER A 96 9.28 -7.37 -2.10
C SER A 96 9.32 -6.63 -0.76
N VAL A 97 8.40 -6.96 0.14
CA VAL A 97 8.31 -6.40 1.50
C VAL A 97 8.59 -7.50 2.51
N VAL A 98 9.68 -7.34 3.27
CA VAL A 98 10.06 -8.26 4.35
C VAL A 98 9.37 -7.85 5.65
N ASN A 99 8.65 -8.78 6.26
CA ASN A 99 8.05 -8.67 7.59
C ASN A 99 8.45 -9.92 8.40
N GLY A 100 9.40 -9.75 9.32
CA GLY A 100 10.04 -10.83 10.07
C GLY A 100 10.73 -11.82 9.13
N ALA A 101 10.31 -13.08 9.20
CA ALA A 101 10.81 -14.16 8.34
C ALA A 101 10.05 -14.29 7.00
N ILE A 102 9.02 -13.47 6.78
CA ILE A 102 8.14 -13.56 5.60
C ILE A 102 8.53 -12.47 4.60
N THR A 103 8.80 -12.88 3.35
CA THR A 103 8.89 -11.96 2.22
C THR A 103 7.56 -11.96 1.46
N ASN A 104 6.88 -10.82 1.45
CA ASN A 104 5.64 -10.60 0.73
C ASN A 104 5.99 -10.02 -0.65
N GLU A 105 5.73 -10.77 -1.71
CA GLU A 105 5.98 -10.32 -3.08
C GLU A 105 4.72 -9.76 -3.72
N ILE A 106 4.87 -8.61 -4.36
CA ILE A 106 3.86 -7.90 -5.14
C ILE A 106 4.36 -7.89 -6.57
N ASP A 107 3.69 -8.62 -7.44
CA ASP A 107 4.07 -8.80 -8.84
C ASP A 107 3.23 -7.95 -9.78
N ASN A 108 3.59 -7.96 -11.06
CA ASN A 108 2.81 -7.34 -12.14
C ASN A 108 2.47 -5.86 -11.90
N ILE A 109 3.39 -5.11 -11.28
CA ILE A 109 3.24 -3.66 -11.08
C ILE A 109 3.71 -2.93 -12.34
N ASP A 110 3.02 -1.85 -12.74
CA ASP A 110 3.49 -1.01 -13.84
C ASP A 110 4.92 -0.49 -13.56
N LYS A 111 5.78 -0.53 -14.56
CA LYS A 111 7.18 -0.11 -14.43
C LYS A 111 7.34 1.34 -13.99
N LYS A 112 6.34 2.18 -14.26
CA LYS A 112 6.32 3.60 -13.88
C LYS A 112 5.99 3.80 -12.41
N THR A 113 5.32 2.84 -11.77
CA THR A 113 4.83 2.97 -10.39
C THR A 113 5.59 2.07 -9.41
N VAL A 114 6.26 1.01 -9.88
CA VAL A 114 6.96 0.03 -9.03
C VAL A 114 8.01 0.66 -8.11
N ASN A 115 8.87 1.54 -8.63
CA ASN A 115 9.88 2.20 -7.80
C ASN A 115 9.24 3.21 -6.85
N ILE A 116 8.21 3.94 -7.32
CA ILE A 116 7.47 4.90 -6.49
C ILE A 116 6.85 4.18 -5.30
N LEU A 117 6.19 3.04 -5.52
CA LEU A 117 5.62 2.23 -4.45
C LEU A 117 6.69 1.78 -3.44
N ALA A 118 7.80 1.21 -3.92
CA ALA A 118 8.86 0.72 -3.04
C ALA A 118 9.49 1.84 -2.20
N ASP A 119 9.78 2.98 -2.83
CA ASP A 119 10.36 4.15 -2.16
C ASP A 119 9.39 4.76 -1.15
N THR A 120 8.10 4.85 -1.49
CA THR A 120 7.05 5.31 -0.56
C THR A 120 6.96 4.40 0.66
N ILE A 121 6.89 3.08 0.48
CA ILE A 121 6.81 2.14 1.61
C ILE A 121 8.04 2.27 2.50
N LYS A 122 9.23 2.31 1.89
CA LYS A 122 10.50 2.42 2.63
C LYS A 122 10.55 3.71 3.45
N LYS A 123 10.15 4.84 2.85
CA LYS A 123 10.10 6.12 3.53
C LYS A 123 9.07 6.11 4.67
N ALA A 124 7.85 5.65 4.40
CA ALA A 124 6.77 5.58 5.37
C ALA A 124 7.15 4.72 6.59
N ALA A 125 7.75 3.55 6.35
CA ALA A 125 8.20 2.66 7.42
C ALA A 125 9.28 3.31 8.31
N ASN A 126 10.22 4.03 7.71
CA ASN A 126 11.24 4.76 8.46
C ASN A 126 10.63 5.91 9.28
N ASP A 127 9.77 6.71 8.66
CA ASP A 127 9.11 7.83 9.33
C ASP A 127 8.24 7.35 10.51
N TYR A 128 7.48 6.28 10.32
CA TYR A 128 6.67 5.65 11.37
C TYR A 128 7.53 5.25 12.58
N LYS A 129 8.64 4.53 12.33
CA LYS A 129 9.55 4.07 13.39
C LYS A 129 10.25 5.21 14.11
N ASN A 130 10.67 6.23 13.38
CA ASN A 130 11.28 7.42 13.97
C ASN A 130 10.29 8.15 14.88
N ASN A 131 9.03 8.30 14.45
CA ASN A 131 8.01 8.96 15.25
C ASN A 131 7.66 8.19 16.53
N GLN A 132 7.69 6.85 16.51
CA GLN A 132 7.50 6.03 17.72
C GLN A 132 8.66 6.17 18.71
N GLN A 133 9.90 6.35 18.23
CA GLN A 133 11.07 6.58 19.09
C GLN A 133 11.07 7.96 19.75
N LEU A 134 10.36 8.94 19.16
CA LEU A 134 10.23 10.29 19.68
C LEU A 134 9.17 10.43 20.78
N VAL A 135 8.44 9.36 21.14
CA VAL A 135 7.56 9.33 22.32
C VAL A 135 8.38 8.79 23.49
N PRO A 136 8.98 9.65 24.35
CA PRO A 136 9.69 9.15 25.52
C PRO A 136 8.64 8.55 26.45
N MET A 137 8.94 7.38 27.00
CA MET A 137 8.19 6.78 28.11
C MET A 137 7.99 7.85 29.18
N GLN A 138 6.76 8.36 29.31
CA GLN A 138 6.40 9.23 30.43
C GLN A 138 6.43 8.34 31.67
N ILE A 139 7.54 8.44 32.40
CA ILE A 139 7.75 7.85 33.72
C ILE A 139 6.98 8.68 34.75
#